data_AF-A0A1E5W3P0-F1
#
_entry.id   AF-A0A1E5W3P0-F1
#
_cell.length_a   1.000
_cell.length_b   1.000
_cell.length_c   1.000
_cell.angle_alpha   90.00
_cell.angle_beta   90.00
_cell.angle_gamma   90.00
#
_symmetry.space_group_name_H-M   'P 1'
#
loop_
_entity.id
_entity.type
_entity.pdbx_description
1 polymer ?
#
loop_
_entity_poly.entity_id
_entity_poly.type
_entity_poly.pdbx_seq_one_letter_code
_entity_poly.pdbx_strand_id
1 'polypeptide(L)'
;MPASPPAAGDGSPSRSAPAGAACGYHLLKIVGYSRTKSGPSGKGIKSRPFTVGGRTWFVEYCPSCPYGPVQDKYYFSFISLALVLVDTVAEDAKARVTISLLDQDGNLVPSYSQTSEIVNFSTEGRWWYPLIERGVLEKSEYLKDDSFTLRFDVTVMKDIHTEPEETPFIVVPPSDMHQHFGNLLSSTEGTTPVF
;
A
#
# COMPACT_ATOMS: atom_id res chain seq x y z
N MET A 1 48.73 9.04 5.34
CA MET A 1 47.32 9.14 4.91
C MET A 1 46.75 7.74 4.86
N PRO A 2 45.67 7.40 5.58
CA PRO A 2 45.00 6.12 5.39
C PRO A 2 43.96 6.21 4.26
N ALA A 3 43.90 5.16 3.45
CA ALA A 3 42.97 5.00 2.34
C ALA A 3 41.53 4.77 2.83
N SER A 4 40.57 5.38 2.12
CA SER A 4 39.13 5.21 2.37
C SER A 4 38.64 3.79 2.05
N PRO A 5 37.66 3.25 2.78
CA PRO A 5 37.03 1.98 2.43
C PRO A 5 36.07 2.14 1.24
N PRO A 6 35.82 1.07 0.46
CA PRO A 6 34.89 1.13 -0.66
C PRO A 6 33.45 1.25 -0.15
N ALA A 7 32.67 2.09 -0.84
CA ALA A 7 31.25 2.25 -0.60
C ALA A 7 30.53 0.92 -0.83
N ALA A 8 29.86 0.41 0.21
CA ALA A 8 28.93 -0.70 0.08
C ALA A 8 27.74 -0.21 -0.76
N GLY A 9 27.56 -0.81 -1.94
CA GLY A 9 26.39 -0.60 -2.76
C GLY A 9 25.16 -1.13 -2.01
N ASP A 10 24.29 -0.22 -1.60
CA ASP A 10 23.02 -0.51 -0.98
C ASP A 10 22.05 -1.03 -2.05
N GLY A 11 22.19 -2.32 -2.37
CA GLY A 11 21.33 -3.05 -3.29
C GLY A 11 20.00 -3.38 -2.62
N SER A 12 19.17 -2.37 -2.36
CA SER A 12 17.77 -2.61 -2.01
C SER A 12 17.09 -3.33 -3.19
N PRO A 13 16.45 -4.51 -3.00
CA PRO A 13 15.68 -5.13 -4.06
C PRO A 13 14.48 -4.23 -4.36
N SER A 14 14.56 -3.52 -5.48
CA SER A 14 13.53 -2.58 -5.94
C SER A 14 12.30 -3.38 -6.37
N ARG A 15 11.33 -3.49 -5.46
CA ARG A 15 10.02 -4.05 -5.77
C ARG A 15 9.23 -2.98 -6.52
N SER A 16 9.08 -3.16 -7.83
CA SER A 16 8.29 -2.23 -8.66
C SER A 16 6.90 -2.07 -8.08
N ALA A 17 6.52 -0.83 -7.74
CA ALA A 17 5.17 -0.51 -7.34
C ALA A 17 4.22 -0.72 -8.54
N PRO A 18 3.00 -1.24 -8.34
CA PRO A 18 1.99 -1.16 -9.38
C PRO A 18 1.73 0.31 -9.76
N ALA A 19 1.42 0.57 -11.03
CA ALA A 19 1.10 1.90 -11.50
C ALA A 19 -0.02 2.51 -10.64
N GLY A 20 0.18 3.73 -10.14
CA GLY A 20 -0.77 4.36 -9.23
C GLY A 20 -0.72 3.87 -7.78
N ALA A 21 0.33 3.18 -7.34
CA ALA A 21 0.49 2.81 -5.92
C ALA A 21 1.80 3.34 -5.31
N ALA A 22 1.79 3.53 -4.00
CA ALA A 22 2.98 3.84 -3.21
C ALA A 22 3.26 2.68 -2.24
N CYS A 23 4.44 2.08 -2.36
CA CYS A 23 4.85 0.94 -1.54
C CYS A 23 6.02 1.28 -0.62
N GLY A 24 6.16 0.52 0.45
CA GLY A 24 7.31 0.54 1.35
C GLY A 24 7.15 -0.51 2.43
N TYR A 25 8.09 -0.55 3.37
CA TYR A 25 8.03 -1.50 4.48
C TYR A 25 8.44 -0.89 5.82
N HIS A 26 8.00 -1.54 6.89
CA HIS A 26 8.41 -1.23 8.26
C HIS A 26 8.86 -2.50 8.98
N LEU A 27 9.99 -2.42 9.68
CA LEU A 27 10.47 -3.50 10.55
C LEU A 27 10.09 -3.20 12.00
N LEU A 28 9.36 -4.12 12.62
CA LEU A 28 8.98 -4.06 14.01
C LEU A 28 9.69 -5.17 14.78
N LYS A 29 10.66 -4.79 15.62
CA LYS A 29 11.28 -5.70 16.57
C LYS A 29 10.55 -5.63 17.91
N ILE A 30 10.01 -6.76 18.35
CA ILE A 30 9.50 -6.92 19.71
C ILE A 30 10.66 -7.34 20.60
N VAL A 31 10.95 -6.55 21.63
CA VAL A 31 12.03 -6.81 22.60
C VAL A 31 11.42 -7.02 23.96
N GLY A 32 11.91 -8.03 24.69
CA GLY A 32 11.38 -8.35 26.01
C GLY A 32 10.04 -9.10 25.93
N TYR A 33 9.88 -9.97 24.93
CA TYR A 33 8.65 -10.72 24.66
C TYR A 33 8.09 -11.40 25.92
N SER A 34 8.94 -11.97 26.76
CA SER A 34 8.55 -12.63 28.01
C SER A 34 7.67 -11.75 28.91
N ARG A 35 7.93 -10.43 28.93
CA ARG A 35 7.23 -9.45 29.77
C ARG A 35 5.84 -9.12 29.25
N THR A 36 5.64 -9.20 27.92
CA THR A 36 4.37 -8.85 27.28
C THR A 36 3.26 -9.84 27.65
N LYS A 37 3.63 -11.07 28.03
CA LYS A 37 2.72 -12.16 28.40
C LYS A 37 1.91 -11.93 29.67
N SER A 38 2.36 -11.03 30.54
CA SER A 38 1.78 -10.76 31.88
C SER A 38 0.95 -9.48 31.96
N GLY A 39 0.74 -8.80 30.82
CA GLY A 39 0.00 -7.54 30.76
C GLY A 39 -1.50 -7.69 31.09
N PRO A 40 -2.18 -6.60 31.51
CA PRO A 40 -3.61 -6.62 31.78
C PRO A 40 -4.36 -7.17 30.56
N SER A 41 -5.10 -8.25 30.77
CA SER A 41 -5.83 -8.99 29.75
C SER A 41 -6.69 -8.05 28.90
N GLY A 42 -6.44 -8.03 27.59
CA GLY A 42 -7.33 -7.40 26.62
C GLY A 42 -6.84 -6.11 25.95
N LYS A 43 -5.71 -5.50 26.34
CA LYS A 43 -5.19 -4.30 25.66
C LYS A 43 -3.90 -4.61 24.88
N GLY A 44 -3.94 -4.38 23.57
CA GLY A 44 -2.77 -4.51 22.71
C GLY A 44 -1.68 -3.49 23.05
N ILE A 45 -0.43 -3.84 22.78
CA ILE A 45 0.74 -2.96 22.88
C ILE A 45 0.90 -2.26 21.53
N LYS A 46 0.96 -0.93 21.54
CA LYS A 46 1.08 -0.14 20.31
C LYS A 46 2.54 0.15 19.98
N SER A 47 2.91 0.04 18.71
CA SER A 47 4.18 0.53 18.20
C SER A 47 4.20 2.06 18.18
N ARG A 48 5.39 2.63 17.94
CA ARG A 48 5.47 4.02 17.49
C ARG A 48 4.83 4.15 16.09
N PRO A 49 4.23 5.30 15.77
CA PRO A 49 3.77 5.56 14.43
C PRO A 49 4.91 5.55 13.41
N PHE A 50 4.62 5.14 12.18
CA PHE A 50 5.55 5.14 11.05
C PHE A 50 4.83 5.49 9.75
N THR A 51 5.57 5.98 8.76
CA THR A 51 5.01 6.43 7.49
C THR A 51 5.40 5.48 6.37
N VAL A 52 4.40 4.95 5.66
CA VAL A 52 4.59 4.16 4.43
C VAL A 52 3.50 4.54 3.44
N GLY A 53 3.87 4.71 2.17
CA GLY A 53 2.93 5.04 1.09
C GLY A 53 2.22 6.38 1.28
N GLY A 54 2.86 7.34 1.95
CA GLY A 54 2.27 8.66 2.22
C GLY A 54 1.21 8.68 3.33
N ARG A 55 1.02 7.59 4.06
CA ARG A 55 0.08 7.48 5.18
C ARG A 55 0.80 7.14 6.47
N THR A 56 0.23 7.54 7.60
CA THR A 56 0.76 7.23 8.94
C THR A 56 0.04 6.04 9.54
N TRP A 57 0.82 5.07 10.02
CA TRP A 57 0.34 3.80 10.56
C TRP A 57 0.92 3.56 11.95
N PHE A 58 0.26 2.71 12.74
CA PHE A 58 0.91 2.02 13.86
C PHE A 58 0.49 0.55 13.86
N VAL A 59 1.28 -0.27 14.55
CA VAL A 59 0.96 -1.67 14.78
C VAL A 59 0.45 -1.86 16.20
N GLU A 60 -0.67 -2.55 16.34
CA GLU A 60 -1.16 -3.05 17.62
C GLU A 60 -0.80 -4.52 17.76
N TYR A 61 0.12 -4.83 18.67
CA TYR A 61 0.61 -6.17 18.98
C TYR A 61 -0.15 -6.75 20.18
N CYS A 62 -0.67 -7.96 20.06
CA CYS A 62 -1.31 -8.66 21.14
C CYS A 62 -0.66 -10.03 21.39
N PRO A 63 0.02 -10.23 22.54
CA PRO A 63 0.64 -11.51 22.89
C PRO A 63 -0.39 -12.59 23.23
N SER A 64 -1.60 -12.17 23.59
CA SER A 64 -2.73 -13.02 23.96
C SER A 64 -4.02 -12.22 23.73
N CYS A 65 -4.64 -12.35 22.57
CA CYS A 65 -5.85 -11.58 22.30
C CYS A 65 -7.10 -12.40 22.68
N PRO A 66 -7.92 -11.93 23.62
CA PRO A 66 -9.27 -12.46 23.80
C PRO A 66 -10.25 -11.96 22.73
N TYR A 67 -9.82 -11.00 21.91
CA TYR A 67 -10.62 -10.33 20.89
C TYR A 67 -10.08 -10.65 19.49
N GLY A 68 -10.28 -11.89 19.05
CA GLY A 68 -10.37 -12.16 17.62
C GLY A 68 -11.73 -11.66 17.09
N PRO A 69 -11.93 -11.57 15.76
CA PRO A 69 -13.26 -11.34 15.17
C PRO A 69 -14.28 -12.41 15.57
N VAL A 70 -13.79 -13.55 16.08
CA VAL A 70 -14.58 -14.65 16.64
C VAL A 70 -14.13 -14.84 18.09
N GLN A 71 -15.08 -14.94 19.03
CA GLN A 71 -14.84 -15.29 20.45
C GLN A 71 -14.45 -16.77 20.62
N ASP A 72 -13.63 -17.30 19.71
CA ASP A 72 -13.18 -18.68 19.79
C ASP A 72 -11.93 -18.77 20.67
N LYS A 73 -11.97 -19.71 21.64
CA LYS A 73 -10.86 -20.01 22.55
C LYS A 73 -9.57 -20.34 21.81
N TYR A 74 -9.65 -20.81 20.57
CA TYR A 74 -8.50 -21.12 19.73
C TYR A 74 -7.58 -19.90 19.52
N TYR A 75 -8.12 -18.70 19.33
CA TYR A 75 -7.30 -17.51 19.03
C TYR A 75 -6.55 -16.93 20.24
N PHE A 76 -6.88 -17.35 21.47
CA PHE A 76 -6.22 -16.87 22.68
C PHE A 76 -4.76 -17.36 22.79
N SER A 77 -4.44 -18.47 22.11
CA SER A 77 -3.08 -19.00 22.05
C SER A 77 -2.23 -18.32 20.98
N PHE A 78 -2.81 -17.49 20.09
CA PHE A 78 -2.07 -16.84 19.02
C PHE A 78 -1.49 -15.49 19.44
N ILE A 79 -0.28 -15.24 18.96
CA ILE A 79 0.26 -13.90 18.85
C ILE A 79 -0.38 -13.26 17.62
N SER A 80 -1.02 -12.12 17.81
CA SER A 80 -1.80 -11.46 16.78
C SER A 80 -1.42 -9.99 16.66
N LEU A 81 -1.55 -9.45 15.45
CA LEU A 81 -1.20 -8.08 15.14
C LEU A 81 -2.29 -7.39 14.33
N ALA A 82 -2.43 -6.08 14.54
CA ALA A 82 -3.21 -5.20 13.69
C ALA A 82 -2.31 -4.13 13.07
N LEU A 83 -2.48 -3.86 11.78
CA LEU A 83 -2.06 -2.58 11.21
C LEU A 83 -3.23 -1.59 11.33
N VAL A 84 -2.96 -0.40 11.85
CA VAL A 84 -3.99 0.62 12.10
C VAL A 84 -3.59 1.92 11.43
N LEU A 85 -4.53 2.55 10.73
CA LEU A 85 -4.33 3.87 10.14
C LEU A 85 -4.48 4.95 11.23
N VAL A 86 -3.52 5.88 11.30
CA VAL A 86 -3.56 7.02 12.22
C VAL A 86 -4.34 8.19 11.63
N ASP A 87 -4.16 8.42 10.33
CA ASP A 87 -4.69 9.58 9.65
C ASP A 87 -6.22 9.57 9.65
N THR A 88 -6.84 10.71 9.97
CA THR A 88 -8.25 10.95 9.69
C THR A 88 -8.35 11.49 8.28
N VAL A 89 -8.87 10.68 7.37
CA VAL A 89 -8.89 10.98 5.93
C VAL A 89 -10.33 11.20 5.46
N ALA A 90 -10.52 12.21 4.60
CA ALA A 90 -11.80 12.41 3.90
C ALA A 90 -11.96 11.46 2.70
N GLU A 91 -10.84 10.98 2.16
CA GLU A 91 -10.74 10.07 1.01
C GLU A 91 -10.54 8.61 1.46
N ASP A 92 -10.80 7.66 0.56
CA ASP A 92 -10.57 6.24 0.81
C ASP A 92 -9.08 5.95 1.05
N ALA A 93 -8.77 5.24 2.13
CA ALA A 93 -7.41 4.79 2.42
C ALA A 93 -7.28 3.30 2.10
N LYS A 94 -7.26 2.98 0.81
CA LYS A 94 -7.12 1.60 0.34
C LYS A 94 -5.67 1.14 0.37
N ALA A 95 -5.40 0.04 1.07
CA ALA A 95 -4.06 -0.54 1.10
C ALA A 95 -4.10 -2.07 1.11
N ARG A 96 -3.05 -2.67 0.53
CA ARG A 96 -2.70 -4.07 0.68
C ARG A 96 -1.50 -4.19 1.61
N VAL A 97 -1.57 -5.11 2.55
CA VAL A 97 -0.54 -5.31 3.58
C VAL A 97 -0.05 -6.75 3.53
N THR A 98 1.26 -6.95 3.63
CA THR A 98 1.86 -8.25 3.93
C THR A 98 2.58 -8.16 5.27
N ILE A 99 2.27 -9.07 6.19
CA ILE A 99 3.00 -9.25 7.45
C ILE A 99 3.83 -10.52 7.31
N SER A 100 5.12 -10.44 7.61
CA SER A 100 6.03 -11.58 7.57
C SER A 100 6.91 -11.62 8.81
N LEU A 101 7.03 -12.80 9.42
CA LEU A 101 8.08 -13.08 10.41
C LEU A 101 9.44 -13.14 9.72
N LEU A 102 10.47 -12.64 10.40
CA LEU A 102 11.86 -12.75 9.96
C LEU A 102 12.61 -13.81 10.77
N ASP A 103 13.48 -14.56 10.10
CA ASP A 103 14.47 -15.40 10.76
C ASP A 103 15.64 -14.57 11.34
N GLN A 104 16.63 -15.26 11.91
CA GLN A 104 17.78 -14.60 12.55
C GLN A 104 18.74 -13.93 11.56
N ASP A 105 18.69 -14.34 10.30
CA ASP A 105 19.49 -13.77 9.21
C ASP A 105 18.74 -12.61 8.51
N GLY A 106 17.50 -12.34 8.92
CA GLY A 106 16.65 -11.29 8.38
C GLY A 106 15.85 -11.70 7.13
N ASN A 107 15.81 -12.99 6.80
CA ASN A 107 15.00 -13.49 5.68
C ASN A 107 13.55 -13.67 6.11
N LEU A 108 12.64 -13.56 5.13
CA LEU A 108 11.22 -13.81 5.36
C LEU A 108 10.97 -15.29 5.62
N VAL A 109 10.12 -15.59 6.59
CA VAL A 109 9.65 -16.95 6.88
C VAL A 109 8.28 -17.16 6.20
N PRO A 110 8.19 -17.87 5.05
CA PRO A 110 6.98 -17.90 4.25
C PRO A 110 5.77 -18.51 4.97
N SER A 111 6.00 -19.47 5.87
CA SER A 111 4.94 -20.12 6.67
C SER A 111 4.28 -19.17 7.68
N TYR A 112 4.94 -18.06 8.02
CA TYR A 112 4.42 -17.01 8.90
C TYR A 112 4.38 -15.68 8.15
N SER A 113 3.93 -15.74 6.90
CA SER A 113 3.72 -14.59 6.04
C SER A 113 2.31 -14.60 5.47
N GLN A 114 1.58 -13.51 5.66
CA GLN A 114 0.23 -13.35 5.14
C GLN A 114 0.05 -12.02 4.44
N THR A 115 -0.57 -12.08 3.27
CA THR A 115 -1.01 -10.89 2.54
C THR A 115 -2.51 -10.71 2.68
N SER A 116 -2.94 -9.48 2.94
CA SER A 116 -4.34 -9.09 2.97
C SER A 116 -4.92 -8.98 1.56
N GLU A 117 -6.24 -9.02 1.44
CA GLU A 117 -6.92 -8.36 0.32
C GLU A 117 -6.72 -6.84 0.38
N ILE A 118 -7.25 -6.10 -0.59
CA ILE A 118 -7.25 -4.63 -0.49
C ILE A 118 -8.25 -4.24 0.60
N VAL A 119 -7.76 -3.61 1.67
CA VAL A 119 -8.58 -3.17 2.79
C VAL A 119 -8.76 -1.66 2.69
N ASN A 120 -9.99 -1.18 2.89
CA ASN A 120 -10.24 0.25 3.04
C ASN A 120 -10.08 0.66 4.52
N PHE A 121 -8.94 1.22 4.87
CA PHE A 121 -8.62 1.58 6.25
C PHE A 121 -9.35 2.84 6.73
N SER A 122 -9.95 3.65 5.85
CA SER A 122 -10.78 4.78 6.28
C SER A 122 -12.09 4.33 6.92
N THR A 123 -12.66 3.20 6.47
CA THR A 123 -13.90 2.62 6.99
C THR A 123 -13.64 1.54 8.04
N GLU A 124 -12.70 0.64 7.77
CA GLU A 124 -12.39 -0.48 8.67
C GLU A 124 -11.50 -0.05 9.85
N GLY A 125 -10.73 1.02 9.70
CA GLY A 125 -9.77 1.53 10.68
C GLY A 125 -8.51 0.67 10.86
N ARG A 126 -8.64 -0.66 10.73
CA ARG A 126 -7.56 -1.63 10.97
C ARG A 126 -7.72 -2.91 10.16
N TRP A 127 -6.61 -3.62 9.99
CA TRP A 127 -6.59 -5.00 9.49
C TRP A 127 -5.88 -5.90 10.49
N TRP A 128 -6.48 -7.05 10.85
CA TRP A 128 -6.02 -7.97 11.89
C TRP A 128 -5.55 -9.30 11.33
N TYR A 129 -4.50 -9.87 11.93
CA TYR A 129 -4.01 -11.20 11.58
C TYR A 129 -3.44 -11.99 12.78
N PRO A 130 -3.90 -13.24 13.03
CA PRO A 130 -3.27 -14.16 13.97
C PRO A 130 -2.03 -14.79 13.32
N LEU A 131 -0.84 -14.30 13.69
CA LEU A 131 0.41 -14.62 13.01
C LEU A 131 0.90 -16.04 13.29
N ILE A 132 1.04 -16.38 14.57
CA ILE A 132 1.71 -17.60 15.01
C ILE A 132 1.18 -18.02 16.38
N GLU A 133 0.99 -19.32 16.58
CA GLU A 133 0.70 -19.86 17.89
C GLU A 133 1.87 -19.56 18.85
N ARG A 134 1.55 -19.09 20.04
CA ARG A 134 2.54 -18.70 21.03
C ARG A 134 3.49 -19.83 21.39
N GLY A 135 2.95 -21.02 21.62
CA GLY A 135 3.74 -22.20 21.95
C GLY A 135 4.64 -22.67 20.79
N VAL A 136 4.30 -22.30 19.54
CA VAL A 136 5.14 -22.55 18.37
C VAL A 136 6.26 -21.52 18.31
N LEU A 137 5.97 -20.23 18.48
CA LEU A 137 7.01 -19.19 18.52
C LEU A 137 8.04 -19.47 19.63
N GLU A 138 7.56 -19.81 20.83
CA GLU A 138 8.41 -20.06 22.01
C GLU A 138 9.34 -21.27 21.86
N LYS A 139 9.03 -22.20 20.96
CA LYS A 139 9.88 -23.38 20.65
C LYS A 139 10.68 -23.20 19.36
N SER A 140 10.43 -22.13 18.62
CA SER A 140 11.07 -21.85 17.34
C SER A 140 12.40 -21.13 17.52
N GLU A 141 13.23 -21.15 16.48
CA GLU A 141 14.44 -20.35 16.37
C GLU A 141 14.19 -18.84 16.13
N TYR A 142 12.95 -18.45 15.82
CA TYR A 142 12.59 -17.07 15.51
C TYR A 142 12.56 -16.16 16.75
N LEU A 143 12.37 -16.76 17.94
CA LEU A 143 12.48 -16.07 19.22
C LEU A 143 13.89 -16.24 19.78
N LYS A 144 14.70 -15.19 19.69
CA LYS A 144 16.09 -15.18 20.18
C LYS A 144 16.33 -13.97 21.08
N ASP A 145 17.04 -14.19 22.18
CA ASP A 145 17.33 -13.13 23.16
C ASP A 145 16.07 -12.37 23.59
N ASP A 146 14.99 -13.13 23.87
CA ASP A 146 13.67 -12.63 24.23
C ASP A 146 13.06 -11.63 23.21
N SER A 147 13.43 -11.79 21.94
CA SER A 147 13.05 -10.87 20.86
C SER A 147 12.74 -11.60 19.56
N PHE A 148 11.88 -10.99 18.74
CA PHE A 148 11.61 -11.42 17.36
C PHE A 148 11.26 -10.21 16.50
N THR A 149 11.38 -10.35 15.18
CA THR A 149 11.22 -9.24 14.24
C THR A 149 10.17 -9.57 13.18
N LEU A 150 9.36 -8.57 12.86
CA LEU A 150 8.32 -8.62 11.84
C LEU A 150 8.61 -7.59 10.77
N ARG A 151 8.28 -7.92 9.53
CA ARG A 151 8.25 -6.99 8.40
C ARG A 151 6.81 -6.76 7.96
N PHE A 152 6.47 -5.50 7.78
CA PHE A 152 5.19 -5.04 7.24
C PHE A 152 5.46 -4.41 5.88
N ASP A 153 5.11 -5.08 4.79
CA ASP A 153 5.12 -4.48 3.45
C ASP A 153 3.74 -3.88 3.19
N VAL A 154 3.67 -2.57 2.99
CA VAL A 154 2.41 -1.84 2.78
C VAL A 154 2.41 -1.23 1.39
N THR A 155 1.34 -1.47 0.65
CA THR A 155 1.07 -0.87 -0.66
C THR A 155 -0.20 -0.06 -0.58
N VAL A 156 -0.06 1.26 -0.56
CA VAL A 156 -1.17 2.21 -0.58
C VAL A 156 -1.58 2.45 -2.02
N MET A 157 -2.85 2.23 -2.32
CA MET A 157 -3.40 2.51 -3.64
C MET A 157 -3.71 4.00 -3.72
N LYS A 158 -3.27 4.67 -4.78
CA LYS A 158 -3.75 6.02 -5.09
C LYS A 158 -5.05 5.84 -5.85
N ASP A 159 -6.02 6.72 -5.58
CA ASP A 159 -7.20 6.79 -6.42
C ASP A 159 -6.76 7.21 -7.83
N ILE A 160 -7.04 6.33 -8.80
CA ILE A 160 -6.87 6.67 -10.21
C ILE A 160 -8.06 7.54 -10.56
N HIS A 161 -7.87 8.85 -10.49
CA HIS A 161 -8.80 9.78 -11.12
C HIS A 161 -8.67 9.60 -12.62
N THR A 162 -9.67 8.98 -13.24
CA THR A 162 -9.91 9.17 -14.67
C THR A 162 -10.48 10.57 -14.80
N GLU A 163 -9.61 11.57 -14.97
CA GLU A 163 -10.04 12.83 -15.58
C GLU A 163 -10.73 12.45 -16.90
N PRO A 164 -11.95 12.95 -17.20
CA PRO A 164 -12.50 12.78 -18.52
C PRO A 164 -11.46 13.30 -19.51
N GLU A 165 -10.99 12.44 -20.41
CA GLU A 165 -10.37 12.94 -21.63
C GLU A 165 -11.40 13.89 -22.23
N GLU A 166 -11.15 15.19 -22.15
CA GLU A 166 -11.79 16.16 -23.02
C GLU A 166 -11.36 15.77 -24.43
N THR A 167 -12.09 14.82 -25.01
CA THR A 167 -12.01 14.57 -26.44
C THR A 167 -12.31 15.91 -27.09
N PRO A 168 -11.39 16.49 -27.89
CA PRO A 168 -11.72 17.69 -28.63
C PRO A 168 -12.86 17.32 -29.56
N PHE A 169 -14.07 17.75 -29.22
CA PHE A 169 -15.20 17.73 -30.13
C PHE A 169 -14.84 18.66 -31.27
N ILE A 170 -14.24 18.11 -32.32
CA ILE A 170 -14.18 18.78 -33.61
C ILE A 170 -15.63 18.87 -34.08
N VAL A 171 -16.25 20.02 -33.85
CA VAL A 171 -17.51 20.37 -34.49
C VAL A 171 -17.21 20.49 -35.98
N VAL A 172 -17.51 19.42 -36.72
CA VAL A 172 -17.49 19.46 -38.18
C VAL A 172 -18.69 20.32 -38.61
N PRO A 173 -18.48 21.49 -39.23
CA PRO A 173 -19.61 22.25 -39.77
C PRO A 173 -20.32 21.40 -40.84
N PRO A 174 -21.66 21.43 -40.90
CA PRO A 174 -22.39 20.68 -41.90
C PRO A 174 -21.90 21.05 -43.31
N SER A 175 -21.53 20.04 -44.10
CA SER A 175 -21.06 20.22 -45.47
C SER A 175 -22.15 20.84 -46.33
N ASP A 176 -21.94 22.08 -46.78
CA ASP A 176 -22.86 22.80 -47.65
C ASP A 176 -22.67 22.41 -49.14
N MET A 177 -22.77 21.11 -49.41
CA MET A 177 -22.57 20.53 -50.75
C MET A 177 -23.64 20.93 -51.77
N HIS A 178 -24.67 21.67 -51.37
CA HIS A 178 -25.76 22.10 -52.25
C HIS A 178 -25.59 23.53 -52.79
N GLN A 179 -24.62 24.32 -52.31
CA GLN A 179 -24.47 25.72 -52.73
C GLN A 179 -23.46 25.96 -53.88
N HIS A 180 -22.79 24.92 -54.39
CA HIS A 180 -21.70 25.07 -55.37
C HIS A 180 -22.04 24.70 -56.83
N PHE A 181 -23.32 24.55 -57.21
CA PHE A 181 -23.71 24.32 -58.61
C PHE A 181 -24.58 25.43 -59.25
N GLY A 182 -24.72 26.59 -58.59
CA GLY A 182 -25.58 27.68 -59.07
C GLY A 182 -24.93 28.78 -59.92
N ASN A 183 -23.59 28.92 -59.93
CA ASN A 183 -22.95 30.18 -60.36
C ASN A 183 -21.93 30.03 -61.50
N LEU A 184 -22.26 29.32 -62.60
CA LEU A 184 -21.32 29.21 -63.74
C LEU A 184 -21.83 29.74 -65.08
N LEU A 185 -22.98 30.41 -65.17
CA LEU A 185 -23.47 30.98 -66.44
C LEU A 185 -24.22 32.31 -66.26
N SER A 186 -23.68 33.27 -65.53
CA SER A 186 -24.24 34.63 -65.52
C SER A 186 -23.15 35.69 -65.38
N SER A 187 -22.89 36.35 -66.51
CA SER A 187 -22.28 37.67 -66.68
C SER A 187 -20.79 37.81 -66.35
N THR A 188 -19.97 38.62 -67.02
CA THR A 188 -20.05 39.43 -68.24
C THR A 188 -18.68 40.10 -68.35
N GLU A 189 -18.26 40.38 -69.59
CA GLU A 189 -17.28 41.39 -70.03
C GLU A 189 -15.95 41.61 -69.29
N GLY A 190 -14.93 41.73 -70.15
CA GLY A 190 -14.22 43.00 -70.20
C GLY A 190 -12.76 42.90 -69.83
N THR A 191 -11.91 42.64 -70.82
CA THR A 191 -10.50 43.06 -70.76
C THR A 191 -10.03 43.44 -72.16
N THR A 192 -9.96 44.76 -72.37
CA THR A 192 -8.99 45.42 -73.27
C THR A 192 -7.75 45.78 -72.41
N PRO A 193 -6.56 46.19 -72.91
CA PRO A 193 -6.27 46.85 -74.20
C PRO A 193 -4.90 46.54 -74.91
N VAL A 194 -4.82 46.98 -76.19
CA VAL A 194 -3.72 47.69 -76.92
C VAL A 194 -2.30 47.09 -76.96
N PHE A 195 -1.85 46.65 -78.16
CA PHE A 195 -1.03 47.40 -79.15
C PHE A 195 -1.20 46.80 -80.55
#